data_AF-A0A2S5LKX5-F1
#
_entry.id   AF-A0A2S5LKX5-F1
#
_cell.length_a   1.000
_cell.length_b   1.000
_cell.length_c   1.000
_cell.angle_alpha   90.00
_cell.angle_beta   90.00
_cell.angle_gamma   90.00
#
_symmetry.space_group_name_H-M   'P 1'
#
loop_
_entity.id
_entity.type
_entity.pdbx_description
1 polymer ?
#
loop_
_entity_poly.entity_id
_entity_poly.type
_entity_poly.pdbx_seq_one_letter_code
_entity_poly.pdbx_strand_id
1 'polypeptide(L)'
;LSGHTDAAPYSSGEKGYSNWELSSDRANASRRELIAGGMDEAKLLRVVGLSSVSLFDKDDPLNPINRRISIIVMNKQAEMDAMKDDGEATLASDADSETVDNVLNKNN
;
A
#
# COMPACT_ATOMS: atom_id res chain seq x y z
N LEU A 1 3.79 6.44 -3.40
CA LEU A 1 5.10 5.75 -3.33
C LEU A 1 4.83 4.27 -3.11
N SER A 2 5.41 3.36 -3.90
CA SER A 2 5.19 1.93 -3.69
C SER A 2 6.46 1.11 -3.71
N GLY A 3 6.49 0.07 -2.88
CA GLY A 3 7.57 -0.91 -2.82
C GLY A 3 7.14 -2.24 -3.41
N HIS A 4 8.08 -2.90 -4.09
CA HIS A 4 7.89 -4.19 -4.75
C HIS A 4 9.07 -5.11 -4.44
N THR A 5 8.78 -6.40 -4.35
CA THR A 5 9.78 -7.46 -4.22
C THR A 5 9.67 -8.41 -5.41
N ASP A 6 10.65 -9.30 -5.55
CA ASP A 6 10.54 -10.50 -6.37
C ASP A 6 9.77 -11.60 -5.62
N ALA A 7 9.58 -12.75 -6.27
CA ALA A 7 8.90 -13.90 -5.71
C ALA A 7 9.78 -14.75 -4.76
N ALA A 8 11.02 -14.34 -4.50
CA ALA A 8 11.88 -15.06 -3.56
C ALA A 8 11.26 -14.99 -2.16
N PRO A 9 11.01 -16.12 -1.48
CA PRO A 9 10.44 -16.10 -0.13
C PRO A 9 11.37 -15.37 0.83
N TYR A 10 10.85 -14.38 1.56
CA TYR A 10 11.60 -13.79 2.65
C TYR A 10 11.77 -14.80 3.80
N SER A 11 12.93 -14.76 4.45
CA SER A 11 13.44 -15.81 5.35
C SER A 11 12.52 -16.22 6.51
N SER A 12 11.54 -15.40 6.89
CA SER A 12 10.59 -15.71 7.97
C SER A 12 9.24 -16.28 7.50
N GLY A 13 9.02 -16.41 6.19
CA GLY A 13 7.81 -16.97 5.59
C GLY A 13 6.55 -16.13 5.80
N GLU A 14 5.40 -16.60 5.28
CA GLU A 14 4.13 -15.85 5.30
C GLU A 14 3.48 -15.69 6.69
N LYS A 15 3.86 -16.52 7.67
CA LYS A 15 3.33 -16.42 9.05
C LYS A 15 4.04 -15.35 9.89
N GLY A 16 5.14 -14.80 9.39
CA GLY A 16 5.92 -13.77 10.04
C GLY A 16 6.22 -12.63 9.06
N TYR A 17 7.42 -12.07 9.16
CA TYR A 17 7.85 -11.03 8.24
C TYR A 17 8.02 -11.61 6.84
N SER A 18 7.26 -11.10 5.89
CA SER A 18 7.19 -11.60 4.53
C SER A 18 7.56 -10.51 3.53
N ASN A 19 7.37 -10.81 2.25
CA ASN A 19 7.52 -9.83 1.18
C ASN A 19 6.51 -8.66 1.31
N TRP A 20 5.38 -8.86 2.00
CA TRP A 20 4.44 -7.79 2.31
C TRP A 20 5.07 -6.72 3.20
N GLU A 21 5.60 -7.13 4.35
CA GLU A 21 6.25 -6.23 5.30
C GLU A 21 7.50 -5.60 4.67
N LEU A 22 8.33 -6.42 3.98
CA LEU A 22 9.54 -5.94 3.31
C LEU A 22 9.25 -4.84 2.29
N SER A 23 8.23 -5.04 1.46
CA SER A 23 7.87 -4.07 0.42
C SER A 23 7.38 -2.75 1.01
N SER A 24 6.55 -2.81 2.05
CA SER A 24 6.05 -1.64 2.79
C SER A 24 7.18 -0.89 3.49
N ASP A 25 8.08 -1.61 4.17
CA ASP A 25 9.20 -1.01 4.89
C ASP A 25 10.20 -0.34 3.95
N ARG A 26 10.49 -0.95 2.80
CA ARG A 26 11.35 -0.32 1.78
C ARG A 26 10.71 0.94 1.18
N ALA A 27 9.39 0.94 0.99
CA ALA A 27 8.67 2.13 0.55
C ALA A 27 8.74 3.24 1.61
N ASN A 28 8.51 2.92 2.88
CA ASN A 28 8.63 3.88 3.98
C ASN A 28 10.07 4.35 4.23
N ALA A 29 11.08 3.50 4.03
CA ALA A 29 12.47 3.91 4.06
C ALA A 29 12.75 4.96 2.98
N SER A 30 12.32 4.69 1.74
CA SER A 30 12.46 5.64 0.63
C SER A 30 11.73 6.96 0.91
N ARG A 31 10.54 6.92 1.54
CA ARG A 31 9.82 8.12 2.01
C ARG A 31 10.68 8.98 2.93
N ARG A 32 11.30 8.36 3.95
CA ARG A 32 12.15 9.06 4.93
C ARG A 32 13.35 9.70 4.25
N GLU A 33 13.99 9.00 3.31
CA GLU A 33 15.13 9.56 2.56
C GLU A 33 14.73 10.75 1.68
N LEU A 34 13.55 10.73 1.05
CA LEU A 34 13.05 11.87 0.28
C LEU A 34 12.82 13.10 1.18
N ILE A 35 12.23 12.91 2.36
CA ILE A 35 12.02 13.98 3.33
C ILE A 35 13.35 14.51 3.86
N ALA A 36 14.30 13.63 4.19
CA ALA A 36 15.65 14.01 4.59
C ALA A 36 16.39 14.80 3.49
N GLY A 37 16.09 14.50 2.22
CA GLY A 37 16.56 15.25 1.05
C GLY A 37 15.86 16.61 0.82
N GLY A 38 14.94 17.02 1.69
CA GLY A 38 14.26 18.32 1.63
C GLY A 38 12.89 18.30 0.93
N MET A 39 12.33 17.12 0.66
CA MET A 39 10.95 17.03 0.18
C MET A 39 9.98 17.37 1.32
N ASP A 40 9.03 18.26 1.04
CA ASP A 40 7.92 18.54 1.94
C ASP A 40 7.07 17.28 2.17
N GLU A 41 6.87 16.93 3.43
CA GLU A 41 6.09 15.76 3.85
C GLU A 41 4.64 15.82 3.34
N ALA A 42 4.07 17.02 3.20
CA ALA A 42 2.71 17.21 2.69
C ALA A 42 2.53 16.79 1.22
N LYS A 43 3.63 16.59 0.47
CA LYS A 43 3.58 16.12 -0.93
C LYS A 43 3.42 14.61 -1.07
N LEU A 44 3.47 13.85 0.04
CA LEU A 44 3.24 12.41 0.04
C LEU A 44 1.77 12.11 0.31
N LEU A 45 1.07 11.61 -0.71
CA LEU A 45 -0.31 11.18 -0.54
C LEU A 45 -0.43 9.81 0.13
N ARG A 46 0.27 8.78 -0.40
CA ARG A 46 0.19 7.40 0.11
C ARG A 46 1.46 6.59 -0.09
N VAL A 47 1.64 5.60 0.79
CA VAL A 47 2.67 4.56 0.71
C VAL A 47 2.01 3.19 0.60
N VAL A 48 2.48 2.35 -0.31
CA VAL A 48 1.88 1.02 -0.57
C VAL A 48 2.97 -0.05 -0.66
N GLY A 49 2.79 -1.16 0.04
CA GLY A 49 3.56 -2.40 -0.16
C GLY A 49 2.80 -3.34 -1.09
N LEU A 50 3.45 -3.79 -2.16
CA LEU A 50 2.84 -4.67 -3.17
C LEU A 50 3.48 -6.06 -3.22
N SER A 51 4.39 -6.38 -2.30
CA SER A 51 5.02 -7.71 -2.21
C SER A 51 5.51 -8.18 -3.60
N SER A 52 5.28 -9.45 -3.92
CA SER A 52 5.53 -10.08 -5.22
C SER A 52 4.27 -10.22 -6.08
N VAL A 53 3.15 -9.55 -5.74
CA VAL A 53 1.90 -9.67 -6.53
C VAL A 53 1.91 -8.79 -7.78
N SER A 54 2.81 -7.79 -7.84
CA SER A 54 2.96 -6.87 -8.97
C SER A 54 4.36 -6.95 -9.59
N LEU A 55 4.67 -8.10 -10.21
CA LEU A 55 5.94 -8.32 -10.90
C LEU A 55 6.05 -7.44 -12.15
N PHE A 56 7.23 -6.84 -12.32
CA PHE A 56 7.59 -6.08 -13.52
C PHE A 56 7.88 -7.03 -14.67
N ASP A 57 8.78 -7.98 -14.42
CA ASP A 57 9.04 -9.14 -15.27
C ASP A 57 8.24 -10.32 -14.73
N LYS A 58 7.17 -10.67 -15.45
CA LYS A 58 6.29 -11.80 -15.09
C LYS A 58 6.83 -13.14 -15.58
N ASP A 59 7.72 -13.12 -16.58
CA ASP A 59 8.28 -14.32 -17.19
C ASP A 59 9.39 -14.91 -16.31
N ASP A 60 10.12 -14.04 -15.58
CA ASP A 60 11.03 -14.43 -14.51
C ASP A 60 10.66 -13.78 -13.16
N PRO A 61 9.84 -14.45 -12.33
CA PRO A 61 9.44 -13.94 -11.02
C PRO A 61 10.59 -13.70 -10.02
N LEU A 62 11.75 -14.30 -10.23
CA LEU A 62 12.94 -14.14 -9.38
C LEU A 62 13.90 -13.07 -9.91
N ASN A 63 13.59 -12.47 -11.06
CA ASN A 63 14.42 -11.45 -11.67
C ASN A 63 14.62 -10.27 -10.70
N PRO A 64 15.86 -9.85 -10.42
CA PRO A 64 16.18 -8.68 -9.59
C PRO A 64 15.43 -7.39 -9.96
N ILE A 65 15.03 -7.23 -11.22
CA ILE A 65 14.27 -6.06 -11.68
C ILE A 65 12.91 -5.92 -10.96
N ASN A 66 12.35 -7.01 -10.46
CA ASN A 66 11.10 -7.00 -9.69
C ASN A 66 11.26 -6.27 -8.34
N ARG A 67 12.48 -6.18 -7.79
CA ARG A 67 12.78 -5.52 -6.50
C ARG A 67 12.95 -4.00 -6.63
N ARG A 68 11.87 -3.27 -6.91
CA ARG A 68 11.88 -1.82 -7.22
C ARG A 68 11.10 -0.95 -6.23
N ILE A 69 11.41 0.35 -6.23
CA ILE A 69 10.60 1.41 -5.63
C ILE A 69 10.01 2.25 -6.76
N SER A 70 8.69 2.41 -6.78
CA SER A 70 7.99 3.23 -7.76
C SER A 70 7.52 4.54 -7.14
N ILE A 71 7.92 5.66 -7.74
CA ILE A 71 7.49 7.00 -7.39
C ILE A 71 6.59 7.52 -8.51
N ILE A 72 5.37 7.92 -8.16
CA ILE A 72 4.42 8.49 -9.11
C ILE A 72 4.28 9.97 -8.75
N VAL A 73 4.57 10.84 -9.71
CA VAL A 73 4.29 12.28 -9.59
C VAL A 73 2.96 12.53 -10.26
N MET A 74 1.98 12.95 -9.46
CA MET A 74 0.61 13.12 -9.93
C MET A 74 0.38 14.55 -10.42
N ASN A 75 -0.41 14.68 -11.48
CA ASN A 75 -1.06 15.94 -11.78
C ASN A 75 -2.32 16.10 -10.89
N LYS A 76 -2.94 17.28 -10.92
CA LYS A 76 -4.12 17.57 -10.09
C LYS A 76 -5.27 16.58 -10.27
N GLN A 77 -5.49 16.11 -11.50
CA GLN A 77 -6.58 15.16 -11.78
C GLN A 77 -6.29 13.81 -11.14
N ALA A 78 -5.10 13.25 -11.36
CA ALA A 78 -4.70 11.97 -10.78
C ALA A 78 -4.64 12.01 -9.24
N GLU A 79 -4.26 13.15 -8.66
CA GLU A 79 -4.32 13.37 -7.21
C GLU A 79 -5.77 13.33 -6.69
N MET A 80 -6.70 14.07 -7.32
CA MET A 80 -8.11 14.06 -6.93
C MET A 80 -8.74 12.66 -7.07
N ASP A 81 -8.42 11.93 -8.15
CA ASP A 81 -8.96 10.59 -8.37
C ASP A 81 -8.43 9.61 -7.31
N ALA A 82 -7.14 9.69 -6.96
CA ALA A 82 -6.57 8.88 -5.88
C ALA A 82 -7.21 9.19 -4.52
N MET A 83 -7.51 10.46 -4.22
CA MET A 83 -8.18 10.85 -2.97
C MET A 83 -9.63 10.37 -2.88
N LYS A 84 -10.34 10.28 -4.01
CA LYS A 84 -11.72 9.75 -4.04
C LYS A 84 -11.76 8.25 -3.81
N ASP A 85 -10.87 7.50 -4.46
CA ASP A 85 -10.75 6.04 -4.31
C ASP A 85 -10.49 5.66 -2.84
N ASP A 86 -9.60 6.39 -2.17
CA ASP A 86 -9.32 6.20 -0.74
C ASP A 86 -10.52 6.65 0.15
N GLY A 87 -11.30 7.66 -0.29
CA GLY A 87 -12.48 8.16 0.43
C GLY A 87 -13.70 7.25 0.35
N GLU A 88 -13.95 6.59 -0.78
CA GLU A 88 -15.01 5.58 -0.92
C GLU A 88 -14.79 4.38 0.00
N ALA A 89 -13.53 3.99 0.24
CA ALA A 89 -13.19 2.92 1.19
C ALA A 89 -13.57 3.26 2.64
N THR A 90 -13.55 4.56 3.04
CA THR A 90 -13.95 4.99 4.39
C THR A 90 -15.47 5.07 4.60
N LEU A 91 -16.24 5.35 3.55
CA LEU A 91 -17.69 5.43 3.63
C LEU A 91 -18.36 4.04 3.65
N ALA A 92 -17.69 3.01 3.12
CA ALA A 92 -18.19 1.64 3.14
C ALA A 92 -18.09 0.97 4.53
N SER A 93 -17.16 1.40 5.39
CA SER A 93 -16.99 0.81 6.73
C SER A 93 -18.00 1.32 7.77
N ASP A 94 -18.53 2.52 7.60
CA ASP A 94 -19.50 3.09 8.56
C ASP A 94 -20.93 2.53 8.35
N ALA A 95 -21.27 2.16 7.11
CA ALA A 95 -22.58 1.61 6.75
C ALA A 95 -22.86 0.21 7.33
N ASP A 96 -21.82 -0.57 7.63
CA ASP A 96 -21.97 -1.89 8.24
C ASP A 96 -22.16 -1.84 9.77
N SER A 97 -21.83 -0.72 10.43
CA SER A 97 -22.01 -0.58 11.90
C SER A 97 -23.48 -0.36 12.29
N GLU A 98 -24.26 0.37 11.49
CA GLU A 98 -25.68 0.64 11.78
C GLU A 98 -26.57 -0.60 11.66
N THR A 99 -26.10 -1.64 10.96
CA THR A 99 -26.86 -2.88 10.77
C THR A 99 -26.74 -3.83 11.96
N VAL A 100 -25.60 -3.83 12.66
CA VAL A 100 -25.35 -4.75 13.80
C VAL A 100 -26.08 -4.29 15.06
N ASP A 101 -26.10 -2.99 15.33
CA ASP A 101 -26.75 -2.42 16.53
C ASP A 101 -28.28 -2.55 16.47
N ASN A 102 -28.86 -2.49 15.27
CA ASN A 102 -30.31 -2.66 15.08
C ASN A 102 -30.80 -4.12 15.20
N VAL A 103 -29.91 -5.11 15.04
CA VAL A 103 -30.25 -6.53 15.19
C VAL A 103 -30.20 -6.94 16.68
N LEU A 104 -29.32 -6.34 17.47
CA LEU A 104 -29.18 -6.62 18.90
C LEU A 104 -30.32 -6.02 19.75
N ASN A 105 -30.93 -4.91 19.32
CA ASN A 105 -31.97 -4.21 20.09
C ASN A 105 -33.42 -4.69 19.85
N LYS A 106 -33.64 -5.68 18.98
CA LYS A 106 -35.00 -6.23 18.70
C LYS A 106 -35.36 -7.47 19.53
N ASN A 107 -34.47 -7.94 20.39
CA ASN A 107 -34.64 -9.18 21.15
C ASN A 107 -34.80 -8.95 22.67
N ASN A 108 -35.25 -7.77 23.11
CA ASN A 108 -35.57 -7.51 24.52
C ASN A 108 -36.94 -6.83 24.67
#